data_AF-A0A1J7BC67-F1
#
_entry.id   AF-A0A1J7BC67-F1
#
_cell.length_a   1.000
_cell.length_b   1.000
_cell.length_c   1.000
_cell.angle_alpha   90.00
_cell.angle_beta   90.00
_cell.angle_gamma   90.00
#
_symmetry.space_group_name_H-M   'P 1'
#
loop_
_entity.id
_entity.type
_entity.pdbx_description
1 polymer ?
#
loop_
_entity_poly.entity_id
_entity_poly.type
_entity_poly.pdbx_seq_one_letter_code
_entity_poly.pdbx_strand_id
1 'polypeptide(L)'
;MSPAERPPEQVRSEWLAWSEAAMLRARAALDRAGREEVKADRYERLAASSGREVHLGVARRHRRMAACHRSSAQLQESFARRAAEWPGGSRPGPRFMTGVAEACGARSAAMALTGTDRTQLLVAASDGVSRAAQELEFVLDEGPGRDATVGAGPVSASADELAERWPRYGPRARLLGLNAVMAVPMSVSGCCIGSLAIFDPASVPGGYAELAQVADALAETVTDPEDGPELYGGADHRDSVHQAAGALASRQGGGTAAALEAIKAWAFAEGVSTAVVAGRILDGATGGLN
;
A
#
# COMPACT_ATOMS: atom_id res chain seq x y z
N MET A 1 -8.42 -1.82 24.45
CA MET A 1 -7.77 -3.11 24.79
C MET A 1 -6.54 -3.24 23.94
N SER A 2 -5.37 -3.35 24.57
CA SER A 2 -4.08 -3.48 23.89
C SER A 2 -4.01 -4.85 23.20
N PRO A 3 -3.33 -5.00 22.05
CA PRO A 3 -3.15 -6.28 21.36
C PRO A 3 -2.54 -7.40 22.24
N ALA A 4 -1.96 -7.06 23.40
CA ALA A 4 -1.29 -7.96 24.33
C ALA A 4 -2.22 -8.77 25.26
N GLU A 5 -3.54 -8.50 25.31
CA GLU A 5 -4.45 -9.12 26.31
C GLU A 5 -5.40 -10.19 25.74
N ARG A 6 -5.33 -10.53 24.44
CA ARG A 6 -6.23 -11.53 23.84
C ARG A 6 -5.71 -12.97 24.07
N PRO A 7 -6.56 -13.92 24.50
CA PRO A 7 -6.15 -15.31 24.71
C PRO A 7 -5.65 -15.96 23.40
N PRO A 8 -4.61 -16.82 23.43
CA PRO A 8 -3.98 -17.38 22.23
C PRO A 8 -4.94 -18.09 21.26
N GLU A 9 -5.96 -18.78 21.77
CA GLU A 9 -7.00 -19.43 20.94
C GLU A 9 -7.86 -18.42 20.16
N GLN A 10 -8.20 -17.28 20.75
CA GLN A 10 -9.01 -16.25 20.09
C GLN A 10 -8.22 -15.56 18.98
N VAL A 11 -6.92 -15.34 19.20
CA VAL A 11 -6.02 -14.82 18.17
C VAL A 11 -5.90 -15.84 17.05
N ARG A 12 -5.68 -17.13 17.34
CA ARG A 12 -5.60 -18.18 16.32
C ARG A 12 -6.89 -18.31 15.50
N SER A 13 -8.06 -18.22 16.16
CA SER A 13 -9.38 -18.23 15.50
C SER A 13 -9.55 -17.05 14.54
N GLU A 14 -9.11 -15.84 14.93
CA GLU A 14 -9.11 -14.65 14.07
C GLU A 14 -8.25 -14.84 12.82
N TRP A 15 -7.04 -15.40 12.94
CA TRP A 15 -6.16 -15.67 11.79
C TRP A 15 -6.71 -16.73 10.85
N LEU A 16 -7.36 -17.77 11.38
CA LEU A 16 -8.05 -18.76 10.55
C LEU A 16 -9.22 -18.12 9.79
N ALA A 17 -10.02 -17.26 10.45
CA ALA A 17 -11.09 -16.52 9.78
C ALA A 17 -10.55 -15.60 8.68
N TRP A 18 -9.43 -14.91 8.92
CA TRP A 18 -8.76 -14.10 7.88
C TRP A 18 -8.21 -14.96 6.75
N SER A 19 -7.66 -16.14 7.04
CA SER A 19 -7.25 -17.10 6.02
C SER A 19 -8.41 -17.54 5.13
N GLU A 20 -9.54 -17.93 5.73
CA GLU A 20 -10.74 -18.34 4.99
C GLU A 20 -11.30 -17.20 4.13
N ALA A 21 -11.39 -15.99 4.70
CA ALA A 21 -11.83 -14.81 3.96
C ALA A 21 -10.89 -14.50 2.77
N ALA A 22 -9.58 -14.64 2.96
CA ALA A 22 -8.60 -14.46 1.89
C ALA A 22 -8.75 -15.52 0.79
N MET A 23 -8.99 -16.79 1.14
CA MET A 23 -9.27 -17.83 0.13
C MET A 23 -10.56 -17.57 -0.66
N LEU A 24 -11.62 -17.08 0.00
CA LEU A 24 -12.87 -16.71 -0.69
C LEU A 24 -12.62 -15.56 -1.68
N ARG A 25 -11.86 -14.55 -1.28
CA ARG A 25 -11.47 -13.43 -2.16
C ARG A 25 -10.60 -13.88 -3.32
N ALA A 26 -9.64 -14.76 -3.08
CA ALA A 26 -8.84 -15.36 -4.13
C ALA A 26 -9.72 -16.04 -5.19
N ARG A 27 -10.71 -16.83 -4.73
CA ARG A 27 -11.64 -17.51 -5.63
C ARG A 27 -12.49 -16.52 -6.44
N ALA A 28 -13.04 -15.49 -5.79
CA ALA A 28 -13.82 -14.45 -6.46
C ALA A 28 -12.98 -13.70 -7.51
N ALA A 29 -11.71 -13.41 -7.21
CA ALA A 29 -10.77 -12.80 -8.13
C ALA A 29 -10.46 -13.71 -9.33
N LEU A 30 -10.26 -15.02 -9.13
CA LEU A 30 -10.11 -15.98 -10.25
C LEU A 30 -11.36 -16.05 -11.12
N ASP A 31 -12.55 -16.04 -10.53
CA ASP A 31 -13.80 -16.04 -11.29
C ASP A 31 -13.95 -14.72 -12.10
N ARG A 32 -13.53 -13.57 -11.53
CA ARG A 32 -13.43 -12.30 -12.27
C ARG A 32 -12.44 -12.40 -13.43
N ALA A 33 -11.26 -12.97 -13.20
CA ALA A 33 -10.24 -13.17 -14.24
C ALA A 33 -10.78 -13.99 -15.42
N GLY A 34 -11.45 -15.12 -15.14
CA GLY A 34 -12.03 -15.97 -16.19
C GLY A 34 -13.11 -15.25 -17.01
N ARG A 35 -13.94 -14.39 -16.38
CA ARG A 35 -14.92 -13.57 -17.11
C ARG A 35 -14.24 -12.56 -18.05
N GLU A 36 -13.13 -11.97 -17.64
CA GLU A 36 -12.36 -11.05 -18.46
C GLU A 36 -11.64 -11.77 -19.62
N GLU A 37 -11.15 -12.99 -19.41
CA GLU A 37 -10.56 -13.82 -20.47
C GLU A 37 -11.57 -14.17 -21.58
N VAL A 38 -12.79 -14.58 -21.19
CA VAL A 38 -13.86 -14.87 -22.16
C VAL A 38 -14.19 -13.63 -23.02
N LYS A 39 -14.18 -12.43 -22.42
CA LYS A 39 -14.37 -11.18 -23.16
C LYS A 39 -13.18 -10.90 -24.09
N ALA A 40 -11.95 -11.08 -23.63
CA ALA A 40 -10.76 -10.91 -24.45
C ALA A 40 -10.79 -11.81 -25.70
N ASP A 41 -11.03 -13.11 -25.52
CA ASP A 41 -11.12 -14.09 -26.60
C ASP A 41 -12.22 -13.71 -27.62
N ARG A 42 -13.37 -13.20 -27.14
CA ARG A 42 -14.44 -12.72 -28.01
C ARG A 42 -13.97 -11.56 -28.89
N TYR A 43 -13.26 -10.60 -28.32
CA TYR A 43 -12.78 -9.44 -29.07
C TYR A 43 -11.62 -9.78 -30.02
N GLU A 44 -10.76 -10.74 -29.67
CA GLU A 44 -9.74 -11.25 -30.59
C GLU A 44 -10.38 -11.92 -31.81
N ARG A 45 -11.43 -12.73 -31.62
CA ARG A 45 -12.20 -13.31 -32.73
C ARG A 45 -12.88 -12.25 -33.60
N LEU A 46 -13.45 -11.20 -32.99
CA LEU A 46 -14.04 -10.07 -33.72
C LEU A 46 -12.98 -9.26 -34.50
N ALA A 47 -11.79 -9.09 -33.94
CA ALA A 47 -10.68 -8.44 -34.64
C ALA A 47 -10.25 -9.26 -35.87
N ALA A 48 -10.12 -10.58 -35.72
CA ALA A 48 -9.76 -11.47 -36.81
C ALA A 48 -10.79 -11.48 -37.96
N SER A 49 -12.08 -11.37 -37.64
CA SER A 49 -13.15 -11.39 -38.66
C SER A 49 -13.45 -10.03 -39.30
N SER A 50 -13.26 -8.93 -38.58
CA SER A 50 -13.59 -7.57 -39.06
C SER A 50 -12.40 -6.76 -39.56
N GLY A 51 -11.16 -7.16 -39.21
CA GLY A 51 -9.93 -6.42 -39.49
C GLY A 51 -9.78 -5.09 -38.72
N ARG A 52 -10.67 -4.78 -37.77
CA ARG A 52 -10.65 -3.50 -37.05
C ARG A 52 -9.73 -3.53 -35.83
N GLU A 53 -8.75 -2.61 -35.80
CA GLU A 53 -7.80 -2.47 -34.67
C GLU A 53 -8.48 -2.15 -33.33
N VAL A 54 -9.65 -1.50 -33.35
CA VAL A 54 -10.40 -1.17 -32.12
C VAL A 54 -10.70 -2.42 -31.28
N HIS A 55 -11.00 -3.56 -31.92
CA HIS A 55 -11.27 -4.80 -31.21
C HIS A 55 -10.01 -5.38 -30.55
N LEU A 56 -8.83 -5.22 -31.17
CA LEU A 56 -7.56 -5.58 -30.54
C LEU A 56 -7.28 -4.71 -29.32
N GLY A 57 -7.59 -3.41 -29.39
CA GLY A 57 -7.48 -2.51 -28.24
C GLY A 57 -8.34 -2.97 -27.06
N VAL A 58 -9.61 -3.32 -27.33
CA VAL A 58 -10.53 -3.81 -26.30
C VAL A 58 -10.10 -5.18 -25.75
N ALA A 59 -9.64 -6.10 -26.61
CA ALA A 59 -9.09 -7.39 -26.20
C ALA A 59 -7.90 -7.23 -25.24
N ARG A 60 -6.92 -6.37 -25.59
CA ARG A 60 -5.76 -6.09 -24.73
C ARG A 60 -6.17 -5.54 -23.36
N ARG A 61 -7.18 -4.68 -23.30
CA ARG A 61 -7.72 -4.18 -22.03
C ARG A 61 -8.27 -5.32 -21.17
N HIS A 62 -9.08 -6.21 -21.74
CA HIS A 62 -9.61 -7.37 -21.03
C HIS A 62 -8.50 -8.34 -20.58
N ARG A 63 -7.46 -8.57 -21.40
CA ARG A 63 -6.27 -9.35 -21.00
C ARG A 63 -5.56 -8.73 -19.79
N ARG A 64 -5.36 -7.41 -19.77
CA ARG A 64 -4.75 -6.71 -18.64
C ARG A 64 -5.59 -6.84 -17.38
N MET A 65 -6.92 -6.66 -17.48
CA MET A 65 -7.83 -6.84 -16.35
C MET A 65 -7.83 -8.28 -15.82
N ALA A 66 -7.83 -9.29 -16.70
CA ALA A 66 -7.72 -10.68 -16.28
C ALA A 66 -6.39 -10.96 -15.53
N ALA A 67 -5.29 -10.38 -16.01
CA ALA A 67 -3.98 -10.52 -15.39
C ALA A 67 -3.90 -9.82 -14.02
N CYS A 68 -4.55 -8.65 -13.89
CA CYS A 68 -4.75 -7.94 -12.62
C CYS A 68 -5.49 -8.82 -11.60
N HIS A 69 -6.66 -9.36 -11.98
CA HIS A 69 -7.45 -10.24 -11.12
C HIS A 69 -6.70 -11.52 -10.71
N ARG A 70 -5.91 -12.13 -11.61
CA ARG A 70 -5.04 -13.27 -11.24
C ARG A 70 -3.98 -12.89 -10.21
N SER A 71 -3.39 -11.71 -10.36
CA SER A 71 -2.37 -11.23 -9.42
C SER A 71 -2.99 -10.97 -8.04
N SER A 72 -4.19 -10.38 -7.99
CA SER A 72 -4.96 -10.22 -6.75
C SER A 72 -5.23 -11.57 -6.09
N ALA A 73 -5.68 -12.57 -6.86
CA ALA A 73 -5.89 -13.93 -6.34
C ALA A 73 -4.63 -14.53 -5.72
N GLN A 74 -3.49 -14.44 -6.41
CA GLN A 74 -2.20 -14.94 -5.92
C GLN A 74 -1.78 -14.27 -4.61
N LEU A 75 -1.97 -12.96 -4.48
CA LEU A 75 -1.67 -12.22 -3.25
C LEU A 75 -2.56 -12.67 -2.09
N GLN A 76 -3.85 -12.87 -2.35
CA GLN A 76 -4.82 -13.37 -1.37
C GLN A 76 -4.49 -14.80 -0.92
N GLU A 77 -4.20 -15.72 -1.84
CA GLU A 77 -3.78 -17.10 -1.52
C GLU A 77 -2.47 -17.12 -0.72
N SER A 78 -1.52 -16.27 -1.10
CA SER A 78 -0.24 -16.12 -0.40
C SER A 78 -0.44 -15.66 1.04
N PHE A 79 -1.32 -14.68 1.27
CA PHE A 79 -1.70 -14.26 2.63
C PHE A 79 -2.44 -15.37 3.38
N ALA A 80 -3.44 -16.01 2.76
CA ALA A 80 -4.23 -17.06 3.38
C ALA A 80 -3.36 -18.19 3.92
N ARG A 81 -2.43 -18.70 3.10
CA ARG A 81 -1.48 -19.74 3.50
C ARG A 81 -0.67 -19.33 4.73
N ARG A 82 -0.08 -18.12 4.72
CA ARG A 82 0.68 -17.62 5.86
C ARG A 82 -0.18 -17.45 7.11
N ALA A 83 -1.42 -16.99 6.96
CA ALA A 83 -2.36 -16.82 8.07
C ALA A 83 -2.76 -18.16 8.69
N ALA A 84 -3.03 -19.20 7.88
CA ALA A 84 -3.34 -20.54 8.34
C ALA A 84 -2.16 -21.23 9.04
N GLU A 85 -0.95 -21.01 8.54
CA GLU A 85 0.29 -21.59 9.06
C GLU A 85 0.85 -20.83 10.28
N TRP A 86 0.31 -19.65 10.60
CA TRP A 86 0.86 -18.81 11.67
C TRP A 86 0.60 -19.45 13.05
N PRO A 87 1.66 -19.83 13.79
CA PRO A 87 1.52 -20.62 15.01
C PRO A 87 1.06 -19.81 16.24
N GLY A 88 0.88 -18.49 16.11
CA GLY A 88 0.66 -17.60 17.24
C GLY A 88 1.94 -17.22 17.99
N GLY A 89 1.75 -16.49 19.10
CA GLY A 89 2.81 -16.16 20.05
C GLY A 89 3.48 -14.79 19.83
N SER A 90 4.75 -14.68 20.21
CA SER A 90 5.49 -13.40 20.27
C SER A 90 5.94 -12.86 18.90
N ARG A 91 5.81 -13.65 17.82
CA ARG A 91 6.16 -13.19 16.47
C ARG A 91 5.03 -12.33 15.93
N PRO A 92 5.32 -11.23 15.21
CA PRO A 92 4.28 -10.51 14.49
C PRO A 92 3.50 -11.43 13.56
N GLY A 93 2.19 -11.20 13.45
CA GLY A 93 1.35 -11.89 12.48
C GLY A 93 1.77 -11.61 11.04
N PRO A 94 1.42 -12.49 10.09
CA PRO A 94 1.72 -12.29 8.69
C PRO A 94 1.02 -11.03 8.17
N ARG A 95 1.70 -10.28 7.31
CA ARG A 95 1.18 -9.07 6.68
C ARG A 95 0.88 -9.36 5.23
N PHE A 96 -0.21 -8.80 4.70
CA PHE A 96 -0.54 -8.91 3.27
C PHE A 96 0.63 -8.43 2.39
N MET A 97 1.23 -7.30 2.76
CA MET A 97 2.36 -6.70 2.03
C MET A 97 3.63 -7.56 1.99
N THR A 98 3.79 -8.55 2.89
CA THR A 98 4.87 -9.54 2.76
C THR A 98 4.73 -10.35 1.47
N GLY A 99 3.49 -10.74 1.11
CA GLY A 99 3.22 -11.41 -0.16
C GLY A 99 3.44 -10.52 -1.38
N VAL A 100 3.17 -9.23 -1.24
CA VAL A 100 3.45 -8.25 -2.29
C VAL A 100 4.96 -8.11 -2.53
N ALA A 101 5.76 -8.01 -1.46
CA ALA A 101 7.22 -7.97 -1.58
C ALA A 101 7.78 -9.22 -2.28
N GLU A 102 7.33 -10.41 -1.85
CA GLU A 102 7.72 -11.69 -2.46
C GLU A 102 7.31 -11.78 -3.94
N ALA A 103 6.07 -11.40 -4.29
CA ALA A 103 5.58 -11.42 -5.66
C ALA A 103 6.36 -10.47 -6.58
N CYS A 104 6.88 -9.37 -6.04
CA CYS A 104 7.72 -8.42 -6.75
C CYS A 104 9.22 -8.77 -6.76
N GLY A 105 9.63 -9.89 -6.13
CA GLY A 105 11.05 -10.24 -5.99
C GLY A 105 11.87 -9.21 -5.18
N ALA A 106 11.21 -8.54 -4.24
CA ALA A 106 11.79 -7.47 -3.43
C ALA A 106 11.97 -7.89 -1.97
N ARG A 107 12.97 -7.29 -1.30
CA ARG A 107 13.19 -7.48 0.13
C ARG A 107 12.02 -6.95 0.95
N SER A 108 11.49 -5.79 0.56
CA SER A 108 10.42 -5.11 1.27
C SER A 108 9.50 -4.37 0.30
N ALA A 109 8.25 -4.15 0.69
CA ALA A 109 7.28 -3.39 -0.08
C ALA A 109 6.41 -2.54 0.83
N ALA A 110 6.00 -1.38 0.34
CA ALA A 110 4.98 -0.56 0.98
C ALA A 110 4.06 0.07 -0.06
N MET A 111 2.82 0.30 0.34
CA MET A 111 1.88 1.09 -0.42
C MET A 111 1.39 2.26 0.40
N ALA A 112 0.99 3.33 -0.29
CA ALA A 112 0.29 4.46 0.30
C ALA A 112 -0.89 4.83 -0.58
N LEU A 113 -2.06 5.05 0.03
CA LEU A 113 -3.20 5.68 -0.61
C LEU A 113 -3.25 7.16 -0.24
N THR A 114 -3.60 7.98 -1.22
CA THR A 114 -3.66 9.42 -1.08
C THR A 114 -5.05 9.97 -1.36
N GLY A 115 -5.46 10.98 -0.61
CA GLY A 115 -6.65 11.77 -0.90
C GLY A 115 -6.47 12.62 -2.17
N THR A 116 -7.54 13.30 -2.56
CA THR A 116 -7.53 14.23 -3.72
C THR A 116 -6.56 15.40 -3.52
N ASP A 117 -6.28 15.78 -2.29
CA ASP A 117 -5.30 16.79 -1.88
C ASP A 117 -3.87 16.23 -1.75
N ARG A 118 -3.64 14.99 -2.19
CA ARG A 118 -2.36 14.24 -2.10
C ARG A 118 -1.94 13.92 -0.67
N THR A 119 -2.78 14.14 0.34
CA THR A 119 -2.45 13.72 1.71
C THR A 119 -2.49 12.20 1.81
N GLN A 120 -1.53 11.60 2.52
CA GLN A 120 -1.56 10.17 2.77
C GLN A 120 -2.70 9.83 3.73
N LEU A 121 -3.59 8.94 3.31
CA LEU A 121 -4.74 8.48 4.09
C LEU A 121 -4.47 7.11 4.73
N LEU A 122 -3.80 6.24 3.99
CA LEU A 122 -3.54 4.87 4.39
C LEU A 122 -2.15 4.45 3.95
N VAL A 123 -1.47 3.69 4.80
CA VAL A 123 -0.18 3.08 4.49
C VAL A 123 -0.19 1.61 4.90
N ALA A 124 0.39 0.74 4.09
CA ALA A 124 0.68 -0.63 4.48
C ALA A 124 2.10 -1.02 4.09
N ALA A 125 2.76 -1.82 4.91
CA ALA A 125 4.18 -2.14 4.76
C ALA A 125 4.47 -3.61 5.10
N SER A 126 5.38 -4.25 4.37
CA SER A 126 5.76 -5.65 4.53
C SER A 126 6.49 -5.93 5.84
N ASP A 127 7.20 -4.92 6.37
CA ASP A 127 8.08 -5.05 7.52
C ASP A 127 8.32 -3.68 8.20
N GLY A 128 9.26 -3.64 9.15
CA GLY A 128 9.63 -2.41 9.84
C GLY A 128 10.45 -1.45 8.98
N VAL A 129 11.25 -1.94 8.03
CA VAL A 129 12.11 -1.11 7.17
C VAL A 129 11.27 -0.33 6.18
N SER A 130 10.38 -1.01 5.46
CA SER A 130 9.41 -0.40 4.53
C SER A 130 8.45 0.55 5.26
N ARG A 131 8.06 0.27 6.51
CA ARG A 131 7.27 1.21 7.32
C ARG A 131 8.03 2.47 7.68
N ALA A 132 9.28 2.33 8.12
CA ALA A 132 10.13 3.47 8.43
C ALA A 132 10.40 4.31 7.17
N ALA A 133 10.58 3.67 6.02
CA ALA A 133 10.73 4.34 4.73
C ALA A 133 9.48 5.15 4.36
N GLN A 134 8.27 4.62 4.55
CA GLN A 134 7.04 5.38 4.33
C GLN A 134 6.86 6.53 5.33
N GLU A 135 7.25 6.33 6.59
CA GLU A 135 7.20 7.40 7.59
C GLU A 135 8.14 8.55 7.21
N LEU A 136 9.35 8.25 6.74
CA LEU A 136 10.29 9.25 6.23
C LEU A 136 9.70 10.03 5.06
N GLU A 137 9.10 9.33 4.09
CA GLU A 137 8.49 9.97 2.92
C GLU A 137 7.35 10.91 3.33
N PHE A 138 6.51 10.48 4.27
CA PHE A 138 5.40 11.29 4.80
C PHE A 138 5.89 12.55 5.52
N VAL A 139 6.88 12.41 6.39
CA VAL A 139 7.42 13.49 7.23
C VAL A 139 8.21 14.50 6.40
N LEU A 140 8.98 14.04 5.41
CA LEU A 140 9.82 14.90 4.58
C LEU A 140 9.07 15.53 3.41
N ASP A 141 7.87 15.02 3.09
CA ASP A 141 7.14 15.31 1.87
C ASP A 141 8.02 15.12 0.62
N GLU A 142 8.83 14.07 0.63
CA GLU A 142 9.84 13.78 -0.39
C GLU A 142 10.12 12.28 -0.41
N GLY A 143 10.04 11.66 -1.60
CA GLY A 143 10.38 10.26 -1.76
C GLY A 143 9.76 9.62 -3.01
N PRO A 144 10.09 8.34 -3.26
CA PRO A 144 9.70 7.60 -4.44
C PRO A 144 8.19 7.44 -4.62
N GLY A 145 7.45 7.10 -3.56
CA GLY A 145 6.00 6.89 -3.66
C GLY A 145 5.27 8.19 -3.99
N ARG A 146 5.68 9.28 -3.34
CA ARG A 146 5.23 10.64 -3.61
C ARG A 146 5.46 11.04 -5.06
N ASP A 147 6.68 10.90 -5.57
CA ASP A 147 7.00 11.27 -6.95
C ASP A 147 6.22 10.43 -7.96
N ALA A 148 6.08 9.12 -7.70
CA ALA A 148 5.27 8.23 -8.54
C ALA A 148 3.80 8.67 -8.58
N THR A 149 3.28 9.07 -7.42
CA THR A 149 1.90 9.56 -7.28
C THR A 149 1.75 10.91 -8.00
N VAL A 150 2.63 11.89 -7.72
CA VAL A 150 2.60 13.25 -8.28
C VAL A 150 2.74 13.25 -9.79
N GLY A 151 3.77 12.57 -10.29
CA GLY A 151 4.06 12.44 -11.71
C GLY A 151 3.14 11.47 -12.45
N ALA A 152 2.32 10.70 -11.74
CA ALA A 152 1.49 9.62 -12.29
C ALA A 152 2.30 8.66 -13.18
N GLY A 153 3.51 8.32 -12.73
CA GLY A 153 4.46 7.55 -13.53
C GLY A 153 5.47 6.78 -12.68
N PRO A 154 6.11 5.77 -13.26
CA PRO A 154 7.12 4.97 -12.58
C PRO A 154 8.36 5.80 -12.21
N VAL A 155 8.95 5.51 -11.04
CA VAL A 155 10.24 6.06 -10.60
C VAL A 155 11.14 4.97 -10.03
N SER A 156 12.45 5.14 -10.18
CA SER A 156 13.45 4.27 -9.57
C SER A 156 14.68 5.05 -9.17
N ALA A 157 15.40 4.55 -8.17
CA ALA A 157 16.75 5.00 -7.87
C ALA A 157 17.57 3.84 -7.31
N SER A 158 18.82 3.73 -7.77
CA SER A 158 19.87 2.94 -7.14
C SER A 158 20.45 3.67 -5.92
N ALA A 159 21.35 3.01 -5.20
CA ALA A 159 21.87 3.50 -3.94
C ALA A 159 22.53 4.87 -4.09
N ASP A 160 23.24 5.07 -5.19
CA ASP A 160 24.01 6.29 -5.47
C ASP A 160 23.11 7.42 -5.96
N GLU A 161 22.02 7.09 -6.66
CA GLU A 161 21.03 8.05 -7.15
C GLU A 161 20.07 8.54 -6.05
N LEU A 162 19.89 7.77 -4.97
CA LEU A 162 18.94 8.09 -3.90
C LEU A 162 19.14 9.51 -3.35
N ALA A 163 20.38 9.90 -3.07
CA ALA A 163 20.68 11.21 -2.47
C ALA A 163 20.62 12.36 -3.48
N GLU A 164 20.86 12.09 -4.77
CA GLU A 164 20.71 13.08 -5.83
C GLU A 164 19.24 13.36 -6.11
N ARG A 165 18.45 12.30 -6.25
CA ARG A 165 17.03 12.37 -6.58
C ARG A 165 16.18 12.88 -5.42
N TRP A 166 16.51 12.43 -4.21
CA TRP A 166 15.83 12.83 -2.99
C TRP A 166 16.84 13.27 -1.91
N PRO A 167 17.29 14.54 -1.91
CA PRO A 167 18.32 15.04 -1.01
C PRO A 167 18.00 14.91 0.49
N ARG A 168 16.72 14.95 0.89
CA ARG A 168 16.30 14.78 2.30
C ARG A 168 16.00 13.33 2.62
N TYR A 169 15.33 12.61 1.71
CA TYR A 169 14.90 11.22 1.93
C TYR A 169 16.04 10.22 1.72
N GLY A 170 16.78 10.33 0.61
CA GLY A 170 17.80 9.38 0.16
C GLY A 170 18.85 9.05 1.21
N PRO A 171 19.52 10.03 1.85
CA PRO A 171 20.49 9.77 2.91
C PRO A 171 19.89 8.97 4.08
N ARG A 172 18.62 9.22 4.44
CA ARG A 172 17.93 8.53 5.54
C ARG A 172 17.45 7.15 5.13
N ALA A 173 16.98 6.98 3.90
CA ALA A 173 16.67 5.67 3.34
C ALA A 173 17.91 4.75 3.33
N ARG A 174 19.09 5.29 3.02
CA ARG A 174 20.36 4.54 3.13
C ARG A 174 20.70 4.14 4.57
N LEU A 175 20.39 4.97 5.57
CA LEU A 175 20.55 4.61 6.99
C LEU A 175 19.61 3.48 7.42
N LEU A 176 18.47 3.29 6.75
CA LEU A 176 17.60 2.12 6.91
C LEU A 176 18.14 0.87 6.20
N GLY A 177 19.29 0.97 5.52
CA GLY A 177 19.91 -0.12 4.77
C GLY A 177 19.26 -0.38 3.42
N LEU A 178 18.60 0.63 2.84
CA LEU A 178 18.01 0.55 1.50
C LEU A 178 19.03 1.00 0.45
N ASN A 179 19.17 0.21 -0.61
CA ASN A 179 20.13 0.40 -1.69
C ASN A 179 19.46 0.52 -3.06
N ALA A 180 18.20 0.15 -3.20
CA ALA A 180 17.44 0.40 -4.41
C ALA A 180 15.96 0.57 -4.08
N VAL A 181 15.29 1.40 -4.86
CA VAL A 181 13.84 1.56 -4.78
C VAL A 181 13.23 1.69 -6.16
N MET A 182 12.05 1.09 -6.33
CA MET A 182 11.17 1.34 -7.45
C MET A 182 9.79 1.64 -6.92
N ALA A 183 9.14 2.67 -7.46
CA ALA A 183 7.75 2.98 -7.15
C ALA A 183 6.93 3.21 -8.42
N VAL A 184 5.69 2.77 -8.39
CA VAL A 184 4.71 2.95 -9.47
C VAL A 184 3.41 3.52 -8.93
N PRO A 185 2.67 4.30 -9.73
CA PRO A 185 1.36 4.78 -9.34
C PRO A 185 0.37 3.61 -9.24
N MET A 186 -0.48 3.65 -8.22
CA MET A 186 -1.65 2.79 -8.13
C MET A 186 -2.84 3.55 -8.72
N SER A 187 -3.53 2.98 -9.71
CA SER A 187 -4.61 3.67 -10.39
C SER A 187 -5.87 2.83 -10.50
N VAL A 188 -7.03 3.46 -10.24
CA VAL A 188 -8.35 2.85 -10.43
C VAL A 188 -9.14 3.72 -11.39
N SER A 189 -9.67 3.11 -12.45
CA SER A 189 -10.45 3.81 -13.47
C SER A 189 -9.75 5.03 -14.10
N GLY A 190 -8.41 5.02 -14.17
CA GLY A 190 -7.61 6.11 -14.71
C GLY A 190 -7.25 7.22 -13.71
N CYS A 191 -7.73 7.14 -12.47
CA CYS A 191 -7.35 8.04 -11.39
C CYS A 191 -6.24 7.41 -10.55
N CYS A 192 -5.12 8.12 -10.39
CA CYS A 192 -4.07 7.73 -9.46
C CYS A 192 -4.57 7.91 -8.02
N ILE A 193 -4.62 6.82 -7.26
CA ILE A 193 -5.10 6.80 -5.87
C ILE A 193 -3.95 6.66 -4.86
N GLY A 194 -2.71 6.56 -5.33
CA GLY A 194 -1.55 6.34 -4.48
C GLY A 194 -0.38 5.72 -5.20
N SER A 195 0.47 5.00 -4.47
CA SER A 195 1.63 4.32 -5.04
C SER A 195 1.97 3.02 -4.32
N LEU A 196 2.64 2.14 -5.07
CA LEU A 196 3.33 0.96 -4.56
C LEU A 196 4.83 1.20 -4.72
N ALA A 197 5.58 1.11 -3.61
CA ALA A 197 7.04 1.16 -3.58
C ALA A 197 7.61 -0.19 -3.14
N ILE A 198 8.61 -0.68 -3.87
CA ILE A 198 9.38 -1.87 -3.53
C ILE A 198 10.84 -1.48 -3.28
N PHE A 199 11.46 -2.14 -2.31
CA PHE A 199 12.79 -1.84 -1.83
C PHE A 199 13.73 -3.03 -1.98
N ASP A 200 14.95 -2.76 -2.41
CA ASP A 200 15.99 -3.74 -2.74
C ASP A 200 15.47 -4.92 -3.59
N PRO A 201 14.89 -4.66 -4.78
CA PRO A 201 14.50 -5.73 -5.70
C PRO A 201 15.73 -6.52 -6.16
N ALA A 202 15.72 -7.85 -5.97
CA ALA A 202 16.79 -8.75 -6.44
C ALA A 202 16.80 -8.84 -7.98
N SER A 203 15.60 -8.84 -8.55
CA SER A 203 15.31 -8.55 -9.95
C SER A 203 13.86 -8.09 -9.98
N VAL A 204 13.50 -7.16 -10.87
CA VAL A 204 12.09 -6.98 -11.26
C VAL A 204 11.95 -7.63 -12.63
N PRO A 205 11.54 -8.91 -12.72
CA PRO A 205 11.18 -9.50 -13.99
C PRO A 205 10.18 -8.55 -14.69
N GLY A 206 10.34 -8.32 -15.99
CA GLY A 206 9.47 -7.42 -16.76
C GLY A 206 9.47 -5.93 -16.37
N GLY A 207 10.30 -5.49 -15.42
CA GLY A 207 10.47 -4.09 -15.04
C GLY A 207 9.18 -3.41 -14.54
N TYR A 208 8.97 -2.15 -14.91
CA TYR A 208 7.81 -1.37 -14.46
C TYR A 208 6.45 -1.96 -14.87
N ALA A 209 6.38 -2.75 -15.94
CA ALA A 209 5.13 -3.30 -16.42
C ALA A 209 4.55 -4.36 -15.46
N GLU A 210 5.39 -5.27 -14.96
CA GLU A 210 4.97 -6.27 -13.97
C GLU A 210 4.67 -5.63 -12.62
N LEU A 211 5.50 -4.67 -12.18
CA LEU A 211 5.25 -3.94 -10.95
C LEU A 211 3.93 -3.13 -11.02
N ALA A 212 3.63 -2.52 -12.17
CA ALA A 212 2.36 -1.83 -12.39
C ALA A 212 1.17 -2.80 -12.35
N GLN A 213 1.32 -4.02 -12.85
CA GLN A 213 0.27 -5.04 -12.76
C GLN A 213 -0.01 -5.45 -11.30
N VAL A 214 1.03 -5.58 -10.47
CA VAL A 214 0.86 -5.83 -9.03
C VAL A 214 0.21 -4.63 -8.34
N ALA A 215 0.60 -3.41 -8.73
CA ALA A 215 0.00 -2.17 -8.21
C ALA A 215 -1.48 -2.04 -8.56
N ASP A 216 -1.87 -2.38 -9.80
CA ASP A 216 -3.29 -2.42 -10.22
C ASP A 216 -4.07 -3.44 -9.38
N ALA A 217 -3.52 -4.63 -9.17
CA ALA A 217 -4.16 -5.69 -8.39
C ALA A 217 -4.34 -5.32 -6.92
N LEU A 218 -3.34 -4.63 -6.37
CA LEU A 218 -3.39 -4.07 -5.02
C LEU A 218 -4.43 -2.95 -4.93
N ALA A 219 -4.51 -2.09 -5.95
CA ALA A 219 -5.47 -1.00 -6.04
C ALA A 219 -6.91 -1.53 -6.07
N GLU A 220 -7.18 -2.60 -6.83
CA GLU A 220 -8.48 -3.28 -6.81
C GLU A 220 -8.80 -3.85 -5.42
N THR A 221 -7.81 -4.48 -4.78
CA THR A 221 -8.01 -5.13 -3.47
C THR A 221 -8.40 -4.13 -2.38
N VAL A 222 -7.82 -2.93 -2.39
CA VAL A 222 -8.11 -1.89 -1.39
C VAL A 222 -9.29 -0.99 -1.76
N THR A 223 -9.86 -1.14 -2.95
CA THR A 223 -11.02 -0.34 -3.40
C THR A 223 -12.28 -1.17 -3.61
N ASP A 224 -12.23 -2.50 -3.43
CA ASP A 224 -13.40 -3.38 -3.54
C ASP A 224 -14.36 -3.11 -2.36
N PRO A 225 -15.54 -2.52 -2.58
CA PRO A 225 -16.46 -2.12 -1.52
C PRO A 225 -17.15 -3.30 -0.83
N GLU A 226 -17.07 -4.51 -1.39
CA GLU A 226 -17.59 -5.73 -0.76
C GLU A 226 -16.57 -6.38 0.20
N ASP A 227 -15.34 -5.86 0.28
CA ASP A 227 -14.23 -6.47 1.02
C ASP A 227 -13.90 -5.72 2.33
N GLY A 228 -14.25 -6.32 3.47
CA GLY A 228 -13.82 -5.88 4.82
C GLY A 228 -12.30 -5.94 5.06
N PRO A 229 -11.83 -5.59 6.28
CA PRO A 229 -10.71 -4.66 6.55
C PRO A 229 -9.58 -4.71 5.53
N GLU A 230 -9.29 -3.55 4.92
CA GLU A 230 -8.58 -3.34 3.64
C GLU A 230 -7.33 -4.20 3.42
N LEU A 231 -6.59 -4.57 4.46
CA LEU A 231 -5.45 -5.50 4.40
C LEU A 231 -5.31 -6.35 5.67
N TYR A 232 -6.42 -6.88 6.21
CA TYR A 232 -6.45 -7.75 7.40
C TYR A 232 -5.79 -7.11 8.63
N GLY A 233 -6.06 -5.82 8.87
CA GLY A 233 -5.45 -5.04 9.96
C GLY A 233 -3.97 -4.70 9.73
N GLY A 234 -3.42 -4.99 8.54
CA GLY A 234 -2.06 -4.63 8.15
C GLY A 234 -1.90 -3.20 7.62
N ALA A 235 -3.01 -2.48 7.44
CA ALA A 235 -3.06 -1.09 7.02
C ALA A 235 -3.11 -0.14 8.23
N ASP A 236 -2.27 0.89 8.19
CA ASP A 236 -2.27 1.99 9.15
C ASP A 236 -3.04 3.16 8.55
N HIS A 237 -4.16 3.51 9.19
CA HIS A 237 -4.99 4.63 8.81
C HIS A 237 -4.41 5.89 9.46
N ARG A 238 -4.08 6.88 8.64
CA ARG A 238 -3.55 8.18 9.11
C ARG A 238 -4.64 9.04 9.78
N ASP A 239 -5.80 8.47 10.07
CA ASP A 239 -6.94 9.12 10.73
C ASP A 239 -6.54 9.84 12.01
N SER A 240 -5.78 9.17 12.89
CA SER A 240 -5.32 9.78 14.14
C SER A 240 -4.46 11.02 13.90
N VAL A 241 -3.60 10.98 12.87
CA VAL A 241 -2.75 12.11 12.47
C VAL A 241 -3.59 13.26 11.94
N HIS A 242 -4.56 12.98 11.07
CA HIS A 242 -5.47 13.99 10.53
C HIS A 242 -6.39 14.59 11.60
N GLN A 243 -6.91 13.75 12.51
CA GLN A 243 -7.68 14.19 13.68
C GLN A 243 -6.85 15.07 14.60
N ALA A 244 -5.60 14.68 14.88
CA ALA A 244 -4.68 15.48 15.68
C ALA A 244 -4.38 16.84 15.00
N ALA A 245 -4.19 16.85 13.68
CA ALA A 245 -4.01 18.09 12.91
C ALA A 245 -5.25 19.00 13.02
N GLY A 246 -6.45 18.43 12.92
CA GLY A 246 -7.71 19.16 13.14
C GLY A 246 -7.84 19.74 14.54
N ALA A 247 -7.57 18.93 15.57
CA ALA A 247 -7.60 19.36 16.97
C ALA A 247 -6.58 20.48 17.24
N LEU A 248 -5.36 20.34 16.71
CA LEU A 248 -4.30 21.32 16.86
C LEU A 248 -4.62 22.65 16.15
N ALA A 249 -5.16 22.57 14.93
CA ALA A 249 -5.61 23.74 14.17
C ALA A 249 -6.69 24.53 14.94
N SER A 250 -7.68 23.82 15.49
CA SER A 250 -8.74 24.43 16.30
C SER A 250 -8.21 25.12 17.57
N ARG A 251 -7.17 24.58 18.20
CA ARG A 251 -6.58 25.16 19.43
C ARG A 251 -5.75 26.41 19.15
N GLN A 252 -5.07 26.46 18.01
CA GLN A 252 -4.15 27.55 17.66
C GLN A 252 -4.78 28.63 16.77
N GLY A 253 -6.04 28.45 16.34
CA GLY A 253 -6.69 29.34 15.38
C GLY A 253 -6.04 29.32 13.99
N GLY A 254 -5.36 28.22 13.63
CA GLY A 254 -4.62 28.04 12.40
C GLY A 254 -5.29 27.10 11.40
N GLY A 255 -4.64 26.85 10.26
CA GLY A 255 -5.10 25.90 9.24
C GLY A 255 -4.64 24.46 9.52
N THR A 256 -5.44 23.48 9.10
CA THR A 256 -5.13 22.03 9.23
C THR A 256 -3.83 21.63 8.54
N ALA A 257 -3.52 22.22 7.39
CA ALA A 257 -2.25 21.98 6.69
C ALA A 257 -1.03 22.41 7.52
N ALA A 258 -1.07 23.60 8.13
CA ALA A 258 0.03 24.08 8.98
C ALA A 258 0.16 23.23 10.26
N ALA A 259 -0.96 22.79 10.82
CA ALA A 259 -0.96 21.89 11.97
C ALA A 259 -0.37 20.51 11.62
N LEU A 260 -0.67 19.97 10.43
CA LEU A 260 -0.09 18.72 9.96
C LEU A 260 1.43 18.83 9.78
N GLU A 261 1.91 19.94 9.21
CA GLU A 261 3.35 20.20 9.09
C GLU A 261 4.04 20.35 10.46
N ALA A 262 3.36 20.93 11.46
CA ALA A 262 3.86 20.96 12.84
C ALA A 262 3.98 19.56 13.44
N ILE A 263 2.99 18.68 13.22
CA ILE A 263 3.03 17.29 13.67
C ILE A 263 4.21 16.54 13.03
N LYS A 264 4.40 16.70 11.71
CA LYS A 264 5.54 16.10 10.99
C LYS A 264 6.87 16.64 11.53
N ALA A 265 6.98 17.95 11.77
CA ALA A 265 8.18 18.56 12.32
C ALA A 265 8.52 18.03 13.73
N TRP A 266 7.53 17.85 14.61
CA TRP A 266 7.73 17.25 15.93
C TRP A 266 8.17 15.79 15.84
N ALA A 267 7.50 15.00 15.00
CA ALA A 267 7.86 13.61 14.77
C ALA A 267 9.31 13.48 14.28
N PHE A 268 9.70 14.34 13.33
CA PHE A 268 11.05 14.41 12.81
C PHE A 268 12.09 14.80 13.87
N ALA A 269 11.82 15.85 14.65
CA ALA A 269 12.75 16.38 15.65
C ALA A 269 13.00 15.38 16.79
N GLU A 270 11.98 14.61 17.17
CA GLU A 270 12.06 13.64 18.26
C GLU A 270 12.44 12.22 17.80
N GLY A 271 12.48 11.95 16.50
CA GLY A 271 12.76 10.63 15.96
C GLY A 271 11.67 9.60 16.27
N VAL A 272 10.42 10.04 16.38
CA VAL A 272 9.25 9.19 16.62
C VAL A 272 8.28 9.24 15.43
N SER A 273 7.32 8.33 15.36
CA SER A 273 6.32 8.39 14.29
C SER A 273 5.31 9.52 14.52
N THR A 274 4.74 10.01 13.43
CA THR A 274 3.61 10.95 13.44
C THR A 274 2.41 10.40 14.20
N ALA A 275 2.19 9.08 14.20
CA ALA A 275 1.16 8.44 15.01
C ALA A 275 1.40 8.60 16.53
N VAL A 276 2.66 8.52 16.98
CA VAL A 276 3.01 8.77 18.40
C VAL A 276 2.73 10.22 18.77
N VAL A 277 3.11 11.17 17.91
CA VAL A 277 2.83 12.60 18.13
C VAL A 277 1.33 12.87 18.14
N ALA A 278 0.59 12.29 17.20
CA ALA A 278 -0.85 12.43 17.10
C ALA A 278 -1.55 11.92 18.38
N GLY A 279 -1.14 10.76 18.90
CA GLY A 279 -1.64 10.24 20.17
C GLY A 279 -1.47 11.23 21.32
N ARG A 280 -0.27 11.81 21.48
CA ARG A 280 0.00 12.81 22.52
C ARG A 280 -0.90 14.05 22.40
N ILE A 281 -1.16 14.52 21.17
CA ILE A 281 -2.04 15.68 20.92
C ILE A 281 -3.49 15.37 21.30
N LEU A 282 -3.98 14.20 20.90
CA LEU A 282 -5.35 13.75 21.15
C LEU A 282 -5.59 13.48 22.64
N ASP A 283 -4.64 12.86 23.33
CA ASP A 283 -4.68 12.66 24.79
C ASP A 283 -4.66 14.00 25.54
N GLY A 284 -3.86 14.96 25.06
CA GLY A 284 -3.84 16.32 25.60
C GLY A 284 -5.08 17.16 25.27
N ALA A 285 -5.95 16.71 24.37
CA ALA A 285 -7.23 17.37 24.06
C ALA A 285 -8.36 16.91 24.98
N THR A 286 -8.35 15.64 25.40
CA THR A 286 -9.35 15.08 26.32
C THR A 286 -9.12 15.53 27.77
N GLY A 287 -7.88 15.84 28.16
CA GLY A 287 -7.53 16.34 29.51
C GLY A 287 -7.93 17.79 29.82
N GLY A 288 -8.49 18.54 28.86
CA GLY A 288 -8.89 19.95 29.04
C GLY A 288 -10.38 20.21 29.27
N LEU A 289 -11.19 19.14 29.41
CA LEU A 289 -12.65 19.20 29.55
C LEU A 289 -13.17 18.79 30.94
N ASN A 290 -12.32 18.78 31.97
CA ASN A 290 -12.71 18.55 33.37
C ASN A 290 -12.43 19.77 34.25
#